data_AF-X1HY91-F1
#
_entry.id   AF-X1HY91-F1
#
_cell.length_a   1.000
_cell.length_b   1.000
_cell.length_c   1.000
_cell.angle_alpha   90.00
_cell.angle_beta   90.00
_cell.angle_gamma   90.00
#
_symmetry.space_group_name_H-M   'P 1'
#
loop_
_entity.id
_entity.type
_entity.pdbx_description
1 polymer ?
#
loop_
_entity_poly.entity_id
_entity_poly.type
_entity_poly.pdbx_seq_one_letter_code
_entity_poly.pdbx_strand_id
1 'polypeptide(L)'
;MGDEMPKNSKQFDLYTLVAGAALEAGKPFQLECNCGGVVTIMPPFQDEYVVCARCESRIRMLVIEGDPGYIIGADYDGTPKLLPVQGSSKPHPSKLSAAERKSILAKVRAQLGAKGT
;
A
#
# COMPACT_ATOMS: atom_id res chain seq x y z
N MET A 1 -17.31 33.79 -19.11
CA MET A 1 -17.05 32.48 -19.72
C MET A 1 -16.46 31.60 -18.64
N GLY A 2 -17.23 30.63 -18.14
CA GLY A 2 -16.75 29.69 -17.15
C GLY A 2 -16.07 28.53 -17.86
N ASP A 3 -14.75 28.41 -17.72
CA ASP A 3 -14.04 27.20 -18.09
C ASP A 3 -14.42 26.09 -17.10
N GLU A 4 -15.40 25.27 -17.45
CA GLU A 4 -15.66 23.99 -16.80
C GLU A 4 -14.52 23.03 -17.16
N MET A 5 -13.57 22.89 -16.24
CA MET A 5 -12.57 21.82 -16.30
C MET A 5 -13.28 20.46 -16.22
N PRO A 6 -13.04 19.50 -17.14
CA PRO A 6 -13.57 18.17 -17.01
C PRO A 6 -12.83 17.42 -15.89
N LYS A 7 -13.35 17.44 -14.66
CA LYS A 7 -12.87 16.60 -13.55
C LYS A 7 -13.46 15.20 -13.67
N ASN A 8 -13.02 14.43 -14.66
CA ASN A 8 -13.27 12.99 -14.67
C ASN A 8 -12.18 12.29 -13.84
N SER A 9 -12.16 12.56 -12.53
CA SER A 9 -11.28 11.82 -11.62
C SER A 9 -11.85 10.41 -11.51
N LYS A 10 -11.19 9.42 -12.12
CA LYS A 10 -11.56 8.00 -11.97
C LYS A 10 -11.75 7.70 -10.47
N GLN A 11 -12.96 7.32 -10.08
CA GLN A 11 -13.25 6.93 -8.70
C GLN A 11 -12.73 5.51 -8.47
N PHE A 12 -11.99 5.33 -7.37
CA PHE A 12 -11.44 4.04 -6.94
C PHE A 12 -12.00 3.70 -5.57
N ASP A 13 -12.31 2.43 -5.36
CA ASP A 13 -12.86 1.93 -4.10
C ASP A 13 -11.76 1.78 -3.05
N LEU A 14 -10.57 1.38 -3.49
CA LEU A 14 -9.42 1.10 -2.63
C LEU A 14 -8.14 1.68 -3.21
N TYR A 15 -7.17 1.90 -2.34
CA TYR A 15 -5.81 2.29 -2.66
C TYR A 15 -4.85 1.31 -2.01
N THR A 16 -3.81 0.93 -2.73
CA THR A 16 -2.75 0.08 -2.21
C THR A 16 -1.39 0.62 -2.60
N LEU A 17 -0.36 0.23 -1.83
CA LEU A 17 1.01 0.65 -2.07
C LEU A 17 1.76 -0.51 -2.73
N VAL A 18 2.50 -0.22 -3.80
CA VAL A 18 3.25 -1.21 -4.57
C VAL A 18 4.74 -0.84 -4.55
N ALA A 19 5.60 -1.82 -4.33
CA ALA A 19 7.05 -1.62 -4.37
C ALA A 19 7.48 -1.35 -5.82
N GLY A 20 8.13 -0.21 -6.07
CA GLY A 20 8.67 0.15 -7.37
C GLY A 20 9.66 -0.89 -7.89
N ALA A 21 10.47 -1.47 -6.98
CA ALA A 21 11.37 -2.57 -7.32
C ALA A 21 10.66 -3.81 -7.89
N ALA A 22 9.40 -4.07 -7.51
CA ALA A 22 8.61 -5.17 -8.07
C ALA A 22 8.23 -4.91 -9.53
N LEU A 23 7.95 -3.65 -9.86
CA LEU A 23 7.64 -3.22 -11.23
C LEU A 23 8.89 -3.27 -12.11
N GLU A 24 10.02 -2.78 -11.60
CA GLU A 24 11.31 -2.78 -12.28
C GLU A 24 11.85 -4.19 -12.55
N ALA A 25 11.63 -5.12 -11.61
CA ALA A 25 12.06 -6.51 -11.77
C ALA A 25 11.37 -7.23 -12.93
N GLY A 26 10.23 -6.71 -13.42
CA GLY A 26 9.51 -7.28 -14.56
C GLY A 26 9.02 -8.71 -14.33
N LYS A 27 8.77 -9.09 -13.08
CA LYS A 27 8.28 -10.43 -12.70
C LYS A 27 6.87 -10.35 -12.15
N PRO A 28 6.03 -11.39 -12.33
CA PRO A 28 4.73 -11.43 -11.72
C PRO A 28 4.79 -11.30 -10.19
N PHE A 29 3.84 -10.58 -9.61
CA PHE A 29 3.68 -10.51 -8.15
C PHE A 29 2.20 -10.56 -7.75
N GLN A 30 1.95 -10.88 -6.49
CA GLN A 30 0.59 -10.96 -5.95
C GLN A 30 0.20 -9.66 -5.26
N LEU A 31 -1.01 -9.20 -5.54
CA LEU A 31 -1.69 -8.10 -4.85
C LEU A 31 -2.87 -8.68 -4.07
N GLU A 32 -2.86 -8.50 -2.77
CA GLU A 32 -3.94 -8.92 -1.88
C GLU A 32 -4.98 -7.79 -1.71
N CYS A 33 -6.25 -8.11 -1.90
CA CYS A 33 -7.38 -7.23 -1.62
C CYS A 33 -7.84 -7.40 -0.16
N ASN A 34 -8.43 -6.35 0.43
CA ASN A 34 -8.96 -6.39 1.81
C ASN A 34 -10.05 -7.45 2.03
N CYS A 35 -10.70 -7.93 0.97
CA CYS A 35 -11.68 -9.03 1.03
C CYS A 35 -11.02 -10.43 1.08
N GLY A 36 -9.68 -10.50 1.00
CA GLY A 36 -8.90 -11.73 0.89
C GLY A 36 -8.78 -12.30 -0.53
N GLY A 37 -9.26 -11.58 -1.55
CA GLY A 37 -8.99 -11.93 -2.95
C GLY A 37 -7.55 -11.62 -3.34
N VAL A 38 -6.94 -12.45 -4.20
CA VAL A 38 -5.58 -12.26 -4.68
C VAL A 38 -5.60 -12.02 -6.19
N VAL A 39 -4.97 -10.95 -6.63
CA VAL A 39 -4.79 -10.61 -8.05
C VAL A 39 -3.32 -10.82 -8.40
N THR A 40 -3.05 -11.59 -9.46
CA THR A 40 -1.69 -11.70 -9.99
C THR A 40 -1.46 -10.57 -10.97
N ILE A 41 -0.48 -9.73 -10.68
CA ILE A 41 -0.06 -8.62 -11.53
C ILE A 41 1.03 -9.15 -12.46
N MET A 42 0.82 -9.00 -13.77
CA MET A 42 1.74 -9.48 -14.81
C MET A 42 2.46 -8.31 -15.49
N PRO A 43 3.74 -8.47 -15.89
CA PRO A 43 4.42 -7.51 -16.75
C PRO A 43 3.85 -7.56 -18.19
N PRO A 44 3.95 -6.48 -18.99
CA PRO A 44 4.40 -5.14 -18.61
C PRO A 44 3.34 -4.41 -17.78
N PHE A 45 3.79 -3.71 -16.74
CA PHE A 45 2.89 -2.99 -15.83
C PHE A 45 2.47 -1.65 -16.45
N GLN A 46 1.29 -1.62 -17.07
CA GLN A 46 0.74 -0.42 -17.72
C GLN A 46 -0.48 0.16 -17.01
N ASP A 47 -1.13 -0.64 -16.16
CA ASP A 47 -2.36 -0.24 -15.49
C ASP A 47 -2.08 0.49 -14.18
N GLU A 48 -2.79 1.60 -13.95
CA GLU A 48 -2.75 2.36 -12.69
C GLU A 48 -3.59 1.71 -11.58
N TYR A 49 -4.40 0.71 -11.91
CA TYR A 49 -5.32 0.04 -10.99
C TYR A 49 -5.59 -1.40 -11.42
N VAL A 50 -6.10 -2.20 -10.49
CA VAL A 50 -6.63 -3.53 -10.78
C VAL A 50 -8.05 -3.70 -10.24
N VAL A 51 -8.79 -4.67 -10.77
CA VAL A 51 -10.11 -5.03 -10.26
C VAL A 51 -9.99 -6.36 -9.52
N CYS A 52 -10.46 -6.40 -8.27
CA CYS A 52 -10.51 -7.65 -7.53
C CYS A 52 -11.59 -8.57 -8.14
N ALA A 53 -11.22 -9.76 -8.60
CA ALA A 53 -12.18 -10.72 -9.15
C ALA A 53 -13.19 -11.26 -8.10
N ARG A 54 -12.96 -11.02 -6.80
CA ARG A 54 -13.82 -11.52 -5.71
C ARG A 54 -14.89 -10.53 -5.26
N CYS A 55 -14.54 -9.25 -5.09
CA CYS A 55 -15.46 -8.23 -4.59
C CYS A 55 -15.62 -7.05 -5.57
N GLU A 56 -15.04 -7.15 -6.77
CA GLU A 56 -15.15 -6.19 -7.87
C GLU A 56 -14.61 -4.78 -7.57
N SER A 57 -13.99 -4.59 -6.40
CA SER A 57 -13.38 -3.31 -6.03
C SER A 57 -12.27 -2.93 -7.00
N ARG A 58 -12.29 -1.68 -7.44
CA ARG A 58 -11.23 -1.02 -8.21
C ARG A 58 -10.17 -0.51 -7.26
N ILE A 59 -8.99 -1.11 -7.32
CA ILE A 59 -7.87 -0.86 -6.42
C ILE A 59 -6.81 -0.07 -7.16
N ARG A 60 -6.63 1.21 -6.83
CA ARG A 60 -5.54 2.01 -7.38
C ARG A 60 -4.20 1.60 -6.77
N MET A 61 -3.19 1.47 -7.62
CA MET A 61 -1.82 1.18 -7.20
C MET A 61 -1.03 2.48 -7.06
N LEU A 62 -0.50 2.74 -5.87
CA LEU A 62 0.40 3.85 -5.57
C LEU A 62 1.82 3.29 -5.47
N VAL A 63 2.67 3.68 -6.41
CA VAL A 63 4.04 3.16 -6.48
C VAL A 63 4.93 3.91 -5.50
N ILE A 64 5.68 3.18 -4.69
CA ILE A 64 6.71 3.71 -3.80
C ILE A 64 8.08 3.36 -4.36
N GLU A 65 9.04 4.26 -4.26
CA GLU A 65 10.43 4.01 -4.67
C GLU A 65 11.03 2.80 -3.93
N GLY A 66 11.73 1.93 -4.69
CA GLY A 66 12.43 0.77 -4.17
C GLY A 66 11.52 -0.31 -3.57
N ASP A 67 12.00 -0.98 -2.51
CA ASP A 67 11.27 -2.00 -1.76
C ASP A 67 11.38 -1.72 -0.25
N PRO A 68 10.45 -0.95 0.36
CA PRO A 68 10.48 -0.68 1.79
C PRO A 68 9.97 -1.88 2.62
N GLY A 69 9.25 -2.83 2.03
CA GLY A 69 8.57 -3.93 2.72
C GLY A 69 7.23 -3.54 3.35
N TYR A 70 7.24 -2.48 4.15
CA TYR A 70 6.05 -1.91 4.77
C TYR A 70 6.27 -0.41 5.01
N ILE A 71 5.18 0.34 5.18
CA ILE A 71 5.23 1.73 5.62
C ILE A 71 4.54 1.90 6.98
N ILE A 72 4.77 3.05 7.60
CA ILE A 72 4.02 3.47 8.79
C ILE A 72 2.75 4.18 8.34
N GLY A 73 1.60 3.61 8.69
CA GLY A 73 0.30 4.28 8.61
C GLY A 73 -0.29 4.49 10.00
N ALA A 74 -1.53 4.94 10.05
CA ALA A 74 -2.30 5.06 11.28
C ALA A 74 -3.73 4.56 11.07
N ASP A 75 -4.36 4.08 12.15
CA ASP A 75 -5.80 3.90 12.22
C ASP A 75 -6.52 5.26 12.39
N TYR A 76 -7.85 5.26 12.33
CA TYR A 76 -8.66 6.48 12.42
C TYR A 76 -8.47 7.25 13.74
N ASP A 77 -8.09 6.56 14.81
CA ASP A 77 -7.77 7.11 16.12
C ASP A 77 -6.33 7.66 16.22
N GLY A 78 -5.57 7.60 15.12
CA GLY A 78 -4.16 7.99 15.08
C GLY A 78 -3.20 6.89 15.59
N THR A 79 -3.69 5.71 15.96
CA THR A 79 -2.84 4.61 16.42
C THR A 79 -1.93 4.16 15.28
N PRO A 80 -0.59 4.20 15.44
CA PRO A 80 0.31 3.80 14.37
C PRO A 80 0.24 2.30 14.06
N LYS A 81 0.32 1.96 12.77
CA LYS A 81 0.35 0.59 12.28
C LYS A 81 1.34 0.41 11.13
N LEU A 82 1.74 -0.84 10.91
CA LEU A 82 2.55 -1.23 9.75
C LEU A 82 1.59 -1.62 8.62
N LEU A 83 1.69 -0.94 7.49
CA LEU A 83 0.94 -1.26 6.28
C LEU A 83 1.87 -2.00 5.31
N PRO A 84 1.49 -3.19 4.84
CA PRO A 84 2.30 -3.93 3.88
C PRO A 84 2.39 -3.17 2.55
N VAL A 85 3.54 -3.28 1.89
CA VAL A 85 3.71 -2.86 0.50
C VAL A 85 3.61 -4.10 -0.39
N GLN A 86 2.70 -4.06 -1.35
CA GLN A 86 2.43 -5.16 -2.28
C GLN A 86 3.64 -5.35 -3.22
N GLY A 87 3.90 -6.60 -3.61
CA GLY A 87 5.06 -6.96 -4.43
C GLY A 87 6.42 -6.87 -3.73
N SER A 88 6.46 -6.51 -2.45
CA SER A 88 7.69 -6.52 -1.65
C SER A 88 8.33 -7.91 -1.60
N SER A 89 9.66 -7.95 -1.75
CA SER A 89 10.48 -9.14 -1.50
C SER A 89 10.79 -9.36 -0.01
N LYS A 90 10.56 -8.34 0.83
CA LYS A 90 10.76 -8.38 2.27
C LYS A 90 9.61 -9.12 3.00
N PRO A 91 9.86 -9.63 4.23
CA PRO A 91 8.81 -10.28 5.01
C PRO A 91 7.60 -9.38 5.23
N HIS A 92 6.41 -9.94 5.03
CA HIS A 92 5.16 -9.26 5.35
C HIS A 92 5.14 -8.83 6.83
N PRO A 93 4.62 -7.66 7.21
CA PRO A 93 4.62 -7.18 8.60
C PRO A 93 3.92 -8.13 9.59
N SER A 94 3.03 -9.02 9.14
CA SER A 94 2.44 -10.07 9.97
C SER A 94 3.40 -11.22 10.33
N LYS A 95 4.53 -11.34 9.62
CA LYS A 95 5.59 -12.31 9.90
C LYS A 95 6.62 -11.78 10.91
N LEU A 96 6.55 -10.50 11.29
CA LEU A 96 7.39 -9.93 12.33
C LEU A 96 7.02 -10.52 13.69
N SER A 97 8.02 -10.71 14.56
CA SER A 97 7.74 -11.11 15.95
C SER A 97 6.95 -10.01 16.68
N ALA A 98 6.17 -10.40 17.68
CA ALA A 98 5.41 -9.43 18.48
C ALA A 98 6.34 -8.38 19.16
N ALA A 99 7.52 -8.81 19.60
CA ALA A 99 8.53 -7.94 20.20
C ALA A 99 9.10 -6.92 19.21
N GLU A 100 9.45 -7.38 18.00
CA GLU A 100 9.96 -6.52 16.93
C GLU A 100 8.91 -5.50 16.48
N ARG A 101 7.68 -5.96 16.22
CA ARG A 101 6.56 -5.08 15.86
C ARG A 101 6.31 -4.03 16.94
N LYS A 102 6.32 -4.42 18.21
CA LYS A 102 6.15 -3.49 19.35
C LYS A 102 7.29 -2.46 19.40
N SER A 103 8.53 -2.88 19.18
CA SER A 103 9.70 -1.99 19.18
C SER A 103 9.62 -0.95 18.06
N ILE A 104 9.27 -1.35 16.84
CA ILE A 104 9.09 -0.44 15.70
C ILE A 104 8.00 0.60 16.01
N LEU A 105 6.82 0.16 16.45
CA LEU A 105 5.71 1.06 16.74
C LEU A 105 5.98 1.98 17.94
N ALA A 106 6.76 1.54 18.94
CA ALA A 106 7.18 2.38 20.05
C ALA A 106 8.10 3.53 19.59
N LYS A 107 9.05 3.25 18.69
CA LYS A 107 9.91 4.30 18.09
C LYS A 107 9.08 5.32 17.31
N VAL A 108 8.11 4.87 16.53
CA VAL A 108 7.19 5.75 15.79
C VAL A 108 6.42 6.66 16.74
N ARG A 109 5.82 6.10 17.80
CA ARG A 109 5.08 6.89 18.79
C ARG A 109 5.96 7.94 19.46
N ALA A 110 7.19 7.59 19.83
CA ALA A 110 8.13 8.53 20.42
C ALA A 110 8.47 9.69 19.46
N GLN A 111 8.67 9.39 18.17
CA GLN A 111 8.95 10.41 17.15
C GLN A 111 7.75 11.32 16.85
N LEU A 112 6.53 10.79 16.86
CA LEU A 112 5.31 11.59 16.68
C LEU A 112 5.04 12.48 17.90
N GLY A 113 5.23 11.96 19.12
CA GLY A 113 5.10 12.73 20.35
C GLY A 113 6.14 13.86 20.47
N ALA A 114 7.37 13.63 20.00
CA ALA A 114 8.44 14.63 20.00
C ALA A 114 8.27 15.74 18.95
N LYS A 115 7.40 15.55 17.94
CA LYS A 115 7.11 16.54 16.90
C LYS A 115 5.83 17.35 17.17
N GLY A 116 5.14 17.08 18.27
CA GLY A 116 3.92 17.77 18.70
C GLY A 116 4.13 18.92 19.70
N THR A 117 5.39 19.29 19.96
CA THR A 117 5.83 20.44 20.79
C THR A 117 6.77 21.30 19.97
#